data_AF-A0A3A6N6U8-F1
#
_entry.id   AF-A0A3A6N6U8-F1
#
_cell.length_a   1.000
_cell.length_b   1.000
_cell.length_c   1.000
_cell.angle_alpha   90.00
_cell.angle_beta   90.00
_cell.angle_gamma   90.00
#
_symmetry.space_group_name_H-M   'P 1'
#
loop_
_entity.id
_entity.type
_entity.pdbx_description
1 polymer ?
#
loop_
_entity_poly.entity_id
_entity_poly.type
_entity_poly.pdbx_seq_one_letter_code
_entity_poly.pdbx_strand_id
1 'polypeptide(L)'
;MLRYADRPDAPGYGIIPLDKRVGRSVRRKNNFKLKDIFLSRWRNIKKQFYSTIENQIVEIKEKPHKVALGCALGIGINFIPTLGIGFILAFFLAAFFRVNRASAAVTSLLTGPLVPLMYALNFVVGGLILAPVTGKENLLEFIIGQYSLILKVGHFQDKIFSFLELFGFTFLLGAAVNATIFSTAFFFFVSFMLNKLLTEVSSE
;
A
#
# COMPACT_ATOMS: atom_id res chain seq x y z
N MET A 1 39.07 -54.81 55.97
CA MET A 1 38.09 -55.88 56.31
C MET A 1 36.78 -55.48 55.67
N LEU A 2 36.11 -56.20 54.78
CA LEU A 2 36.17 -57.59 54.30
C LEU A 2 35.67 -57.66 52.85
N ARG A 3 36.16 -58.66 52.12
CA ARG A 3 35.79 -59.08 50.75
C ARG A 3 34.33 -59.59 50.66
N TYR A 4 33.72 -59.45 49.48
CA TYR A 4 32.83 -60.45 48.85
C TYR A 4 32.75 -60.10 47.34
N ALA A 5 33.57 -60.72 46.47
CA ALA A 5 33.37 -62.01 45.80
C ALA A 5 32.46 -61.92 44.56
N ASP A 6 33.14 -61.82 43.42
CA ASP A 6 32.90 -62.42 42.10
C ASP A 6 31.65 -63.30 41.91
N ARG A 7 30.80 -62.92 40.94
CA ARG A 7 30.05 -63.83 40.07
C ARG A 7 29.98 -63.25 38.63
N PRO A 8 30.46 -63.98 37.60
CA PRO A 8 30.49 -63.49 36.23
C PRO A 8 29.49 -64.23 35.33
N ASP A 9 28.27 -63.71 35.16
CA ASP A 9 27.28 -64.26 34.19
C ASP A 9 26.06 -63.39 33.85
N ALA A 10 26.08 -62.06 34.04
CA ALA A 10 25.02 -61.18 33.52
C ALA A 10 25.35 -60.67 32.10
N PRO A 11 24.59 -61.01 31.04
CA PRO A 11 24.81 -60.49 29.70
C PRO A 11 24.59 -58.97 29.68
N GLY A 12 25.63 -58.25 29.26
CA GLY A 12 25.66 -56.79 29.27
C GLY A 12 24.55 -56.19 28.42
N TYR A 13 23.57 -55.55 29.07
CA TYR A 13 22.73 -54.56 28.41
C TYR A 13 23.58 -53.32 28.14
N GLY A 14 24.28 -53.35 27.00
CA GLY A 14 24.89 -52.17 26.42
C GLY A 14 23.81 -51.13 26.18
N ILE A 15 23.93 -50.01 26.89
CA ILE A 15 23.20 -48.77 26.60
C ILE A 15 23.44 -48.44 25.12
N ILE A 16 22.45 -48.71 24.27
CA ILE A 16 22.49 -48.34 22.84
C ILE A 16 22.53 -46.81 22.81
N PRO A 17 23.60 -46.17 22.30
CA PRO A 17 23.63 -44.72 22.20
C PRO A 17 22.53 -44.29 21.23
N LEU A 18 21.58 -43.47 21.70
CA LEU A 18 20.59 -42.80 20.86
C LEU A 18 21.30 -42.09 19.71
N ASP A 19 21.20 -42.66 18.51
CA ASP A 19 21.92 -42.20 17.33
C ASP A 19 21.44 -40.79 16.94
N LYS A 20 22.22 -39.78 17.32
CA LYS A 20 22.04 -38.37 16.94
C LYS A 20 22.04 -38.16 15.42
N ARG A 21 22.35 -39.18 14.60
CA ARG A 21 22.28 -39.10 13.12
C ARG A 21 20.85 -39.15 12.60
N VAL A 22 19.93 -39.84 13.27
CA VAL A 22 18.53 -39.94 12.79
C VAL A 22 17.84 -38.58 12.84
N GLY A 23 18.03 -37.81 13.91
CA GLY A 23 17.49 -36.45 14.02
C GLY A 23 18.10 -35.45 13.02
N ARG A 24 19.35 -35.66 12.58
CA ARG A 24 19.99 -34.78 11.59
C ARG A 24 19.50 -35.02 10.16
N SER A 25 19.22 -36.27 9.77
CA SER A 25 18.78 -36.57 8.40
C SER A 25 17.36 -36.07 8.15
N VAL A 26 16.45 -36.29 9.11
CA VAL A 26 15.05 -35.83 9.04
C VAL A 26 14.97 -34.30 9.02
N ARG A 27 15.75 -33.62 9.88
CA ARG A 27 15.78 -32.15 9.93
C ARG A 27 16.36 -31.52 8.65
N ARG A 28 17.36 -32.16 8.02
CA ARG A 28 17.88 -31.72 6.71
C ARG A 28 16.83 -31.88 5.60
N LYS A 29 16.14 -33.01 5.54
CA LYS A 29 15.13 -33.30 4.50
C LYS A 29 13.93 -32.34 4.57
N ASN A 30 13.48 -31.98 5.78
CA ASN A 30 12.41 -30.99 5.96
C ASN A 30 12.84 -29.58 5.54
N ASN A 31 14.05 -29.13 5.92
CA ASN A 31 14.56 -27.82 5.51
C ASN A 31 14.71 -27.70 3.99
N PHE A 32 15.08 -28.79 3.32
CA PHE A 32 15.17 -28.83 1.86
C PHE A 32 13.79 -28.68 1.21
N LYS A 33 12.81 -29.49 1.64
CA LYS A 33 11.44 -29.45 1.10
C LYS A 33 10.74 -28.09 1.34
N LEU A 34 10.94 -27.48 2.51
CA LEU A 34 10.41 -26.14 2.83
C LEU A 34 11.00 -25.04 1.93
N LYS A 35 12.32 -25.10 1.67
CA LYS A 35 12.97 -24.17 0.75
C LYS A 35 12.43 -24.31 -0.67
N ASP A 36 12.22 -25.52 -1.15
CA ASP A 36 11.71 -25.77 -2.50
C ASP A 36 10.27 -25.25 -2.70
N ILE A 37 9.41 -25.43 -1.69
CA ILE A 37 8.04 -24.90 -1.69
C ILE A 37 8.06 -23.36 -1.69
N PHE A 38 8.91 -22.75 -0.85
CA PHE A 38 9.03 -21.29 -0.79
C PHE A 38 9.61 -20.71 -2.10
N LEU A 39 10.65 -21.33 -2.63
CA LEU A 39 11.31 -20.90 -3.87
C LEU A 39 10.41 -21.05 -5.10
N SER A 40 9.60 -22.12 -5.18
CA SER A 40 8.64 -22.30 -6.28
C SER A 40 7.51 -21.28 -6.22
N ARG A 41 6.96 -21.01 -5.03
CA ARG A 41 6.00 -19.91 -4.82
C ARG A 41 6.59 -18.55 -5.19
N TRP A 42 7.81 -18.26 -4.74
CA TRP A 42 8.51 -17.01 -5.05
C TRP A 42 8.75 -16.82 -6.55
N ARG A 43 9.11 -17.89 -7.26
CA ARG A 43 9.34 -17.89 -8.71
C ARG A 43 8.05 -17.64 -9.49
N ASN A 44 6.95 -18.23 -9.04
CA ASN A 44 5.63 -18.04 -9.65
C ASN A 44 5.11 -16.61 -9.44
N ILE A 45 5.27 -16.08 -8.22
CA ILE A 45 4.94 -14.68 -7.90
C ILE A 45 5.76 -13.72 -8.77
N LYS A 46 7.09 -13.94 -8.88
CA LYS A 46 7.95 -13.15 -9.77
C LYS A 46 7.46 -13.20 -11.22
N LYS A 47 7.18 -14.39 -11.77
CA LYS A 47 6.67 -14.54 -13.14
C LYS A 47 5.37 -13.78 -13.38
N GLN A 48 4.42 -13.86 -12.44
CA GLN A 48 3.17 -13.09 -12.53
C GLN A 48 3.44 -11.58 -12.46
N PHE A 49 4.38 -11.13 -11.63
CA PHE A 49 4.74 -9.71 -11.55
C PHE A 49 5.34 -9.21 -12.86
N TYR A 50 6.33 -9.91 -13.41
CA TYR A 50 6.99 -9.51 -14.66
C TYR A 50 6.02 -9.51 -15.85
N SER A 51 5.21 -10.56 -16.01
CA SER A 51 4.19 -10.61 -17.08
C SER A 51 3.12 -9.52 -16.92
N THR A 52 2.79 -9.13 -15.68
CA THR A 52 1.85 -8.02 -15.43
C THR A 52 2.47 -6.68 -15.83
N ILE A 53 3.75 -6.44 -15.52
CA ILE A 53 4.43 -5.20 -15.93
C ILE A 53 4.57 -5.15 -17.44
N GLU A 54 4.94 -6.26 -18.08
CA GLU A 54 5.07 -6.37 -19.53
C GLU A 54 3.75 -6.06 -20.26
N ASN A 55 2.65 -6.71 -19.84
CA ASN A 55 1.32 -6.43 -20.39
C ASN A 55 0.87 -4.98 -20.16
N GLN A 56 1.33 -4.36 -19.08
CA GLN A 56 0.97 -2.97 -18.80
C GLN A 56 1.80 -1.96 -19.59
N ILE A 57 3.03 -2.29 -19.96
CA ILE A 57 3.81 -1.52 -20.93
C ILE A 57 3.15 -1.64 -22.32
N VAL A 58 2.66 -2.84 -22.67
CA VAL A 58 1.88 -3.05 -23.91
C VAL A 58 0.58 -2.24 -23.90
N GLU A 59 -0.14 -2.17 -22.77
CA GLU A 59 -1.36 -1.35 -22.64
C GLU A 59 -1.12 0.15 -22.87
N ILE A 60 0.10 0.67 -22.62
CA ILE A 60 0.44 2.06 -22.95
C ILE A 60 0.29 2.31 -24.45
N LYS A 61 0.71 1.34 -25.29
CA LYS A 61 0.58 1.43 -26.75
C LYS A 61 -0.82 1.07 -27.25
N GLU A 62 -1.43 0.02 -26.70
CA GLU A 62 -2.71 -0.47 -27.22
C GLU A 62 -3.92 0.34 -26.74
N LYS A 63 -3.89 0.83 -25.49
CA LYS A 63 -5.06 1.43 -24.82
C LYS A 63 -4.63 2.60 -23.90
N PRO A 64 -4.12 3.71 -24.45
CA PRO A 64 -3.61 4.85 -23.67
C PRO A 64 -4.65 5.41 -22.69
N HIS A 65 -5.94 5.40 -23.06
CA HIS A 65 -7.04 5.82 -22.19
C HIS A 65 -7.12 5.00 -20.88
N LYS A 66 -6.83 3.70 -20.91
CA LYS A 66 -6.84 2.87 -19.70
C LYS A 66 -5.69 3.20 -18.75
N VAL A 67 -4.56 3.59 -19.31
CA VAL A 67 -3.39 4.06 -18.56
C VAL A 67 -3.67 5.43 -17.95
N ALA A 68 -4.24 6.35 -18.73
CA ALA A 68 -4.64 7.66 -18.23
C ALA A 68 -5.67 7.57 -17.08
N LEU A 69 -6.66 6.67 -17.18
CA LEU A 69 -7.60 6.40 -16.09
C LEU A 69 -6.91 5.82 -14.86
N GLY A 70 -5.97 4.88 -15.04
CA GLY A 70 -5.18 4.35 -13.93
C GLY A 70 -4.41 5.45 -13.20
N CYS A 71 -3.68 6.28 -13.94
CA CYS A 71 -3.01 7.47 -13.44
C CYS A 71 -3.95 8.40 -12.67
N ALA A 72 -5.13 8.68 -13.23
CA ALA A 72 -6.15 9.53 -12.61
C ALA A 72 -6.67 8.97 -11.28
N LEU A 73 -6.89 7.65 -11.19
CA LEU A 73 -7.24 7.00 -9.93
C LEU A 73 -6.10 7.07 -8.91
N GLY A 74 -4.86 6.90 -9.36
CA GLY A 74 -3.66 6.96 -8.52
C GLY A 74 -3.41 8.34 -7.90
N ILE A 75 -3.67 9.43 -8.61
CA ILE A 75 -3.59 10.78 -8.01
C ILE A 75 -4.82 11.07 -7.13
N GLY A 76 -6.01 10.64 -7.54
CA GLY A 76 -7.26 10.87 -6.80
C GLY A 76 -7.25 10.25 -5.40
N ILE A 77 -6.75 9.01 -5.26
CA ILE A 77 -6.70 8.31 -3.98
C ILE A 77 -5.82 9.02 -2.94
N ASN A 78 -4.82 9.79 -3.39
CA ASN A 78 -3.89 10.49 -2.51
C ASN A 78 -4.49 11.76 -1.87
N PHE A 79 -5.66 12.22 -2.33
CA PHE A 79 -6.45 13.22 -1.60
C PHE A 79 -7.25 12.61 -0.44
N ILE A 80 -7.46 11.29 -0.45
CA ILE A 80 -8.21 10.56 0.58
C ILE A 80 -7.23 10.13 1.69
N PRO A 81 -7.63 10.17 2.97
CA PRO A 81 -6.73 9.87 4.08
C PRO A 81 -6.43 8.38 4.18
N THR A 82 -5.52 7.90 3.33
CA THR A 82 -5.17 6.47 3.18
C THR A 82 -4.03 6.01 4.09
N LEU A 83 -3.47 6.89 4.94
CA LEU A 83 -2.49 6.55 5.99
C LEU A 83 -1.31 5.68 5.53
N GLY A 84 -0.79 5.94 4.32
CA GLY A 84 0.37 5.24 3.78
C GLY A 84 0.08 3.96 2.99
N ILE A 85 -1.19 3.50 2.92
CA ILE A 85 -1.61 2.38 2.06
C ILE A 85 -2.26 2.85 0.74
N GLY A 86 -2.08 4.12 0.36
CA GLY A 86 -2.67 4.72 -0.84
C GLY A 86 -2.38 3.96 -2.13
N PHE A 87 -1.13 3.50 -2.32
CA PHE A 87 -0.75 2.75 -3.53
C PHE A 87 -1.44 1.37 -3.63
N ILE A 88 -1.67 0.73 -2.48
CA ILE A 88 -2.37 -0.56 -2.42
C ILE A 88 -3.84 -0.34 -2.78
N LEU A 89 -4.45 0.70 -2.20
CA LEU A 89 -5.82 1.09 -2.51
C LEU A 89 -5.97 1.49 -3.99
N ALA A 90 -5.03 2.25 -4.54
CA ALA A 90 -4.98 2.60 -5.96
C ALA A 90 -4.99 1.35 -6.85
N PHE A 91 -4.14 0.37 -6.51
CA PHE A 91 -4.03 -0.88 -7.24
C PHE A 91 -5.35 -1.67 -7.21
N PHE A 92 -6.00 -1.77 -6.04
CA PHE A 92 -7.29 -2.45 -5.91
C PHE A 92 -8.41 -1.71 -6.62
N LEU A 93 -8.48 -0.39 -6.52
CA LEU A 93 -9.46 0.42 -7.28
C LEU A 93 -9.27 0.22 -8.78
N ALA A 94 -8.04 0.29 -9.26
CA ALA A 94 -7.75 0.07 -10.68
C ALA A 94 -8.14 -1.34 -11.13
N ALA A 95 -7.92 -2.34 -10.28
CA ALA A 95 -8.38 -3.70 -10.54
C ALA A 95 -9.91 -3.80 -10.62
N PHE A 96 -10.63 -3.12 -9.73
CA PHE A 96 -12.07 -3.06 -9.70
C PHE A 96 -12.66 -2.40 -10.95
N PHE A 97 -12.10 -1.26 -11.35
CA PHE A 97 -12.48 -0.53 -12.57
C PHE A 97 -11.93 -1.15 -13.87
N ARG A 98 -11.19 -2.27 -13.78
CA ARG A 98 -10.58 -2.98 -14.93
C ARG A 98 -9.71 -2.07 -15.81
N VAL A 99 -9.02 -1.13 -15.16
CA VAL A 99 -8.02 -0.24 -15.77
C VAL A 99 -6.61 -0.70 -15.41
N ASN A 100 -5.61 0.00 -15.94
CA ASN A 100 -4.22 -0.37 -15.78
C ASN A 100 -3.77 -0.18 -14.31
N ARG A 101 -3.36 -1.27 -13.66
CA ARG A 101 -3.16 -1.31 -12.20
C ARG A 101 -1.82 -0.73 -11.74
N ALA A 102 -0.76 -0.93 -12.51
CA ALA A 102 0.57 -0.40 -12.19
C ALA A 102 0.64 1.09 -12.50
N SER A 103 -0.01 1.61 -13.54
CA SER A 103 -0.12 3.08 -13.71
C SER A 103 -0.76 3.73 -12.49
N ALA A 104 -1.86 3.18 -11.97
CA ALA A 104 -2.47 3.69 -10.73
C ALA A 104 -1.54 3.61 -9.51
N ALA A 105 -0.88 2.46 -9.30
CA ALA A 105 0.03 2.28 -8.18
C ALA A 105 1.27 3.19 -8.29
N VAL A 106 1.85 3.31 -9.48
CA VAL A 106 3.02 4.15 -9.77
C VAL A 106 2.65 5.61 -9.58
N THR A 107 1.54 6.08 -10.12
CA THR A 107 1.10 7.47 -9.92
C THR A 107 0.83 7.76 -8.44
N SER A 108 0.19 6.85 -7.70
CA SER A 108 -0.01 7.03 -6.26
C SER A 108 1.31 7.06 -5.49
N LEU A 109 2.29 6.24 -5.86
CA LEU A 109 3.61 6.26 -5.22
C LEU A 109 4.37 7.55 -5.53
N LEU A 110 4.34 8.01 -6.80
CA LEU A 110 4.98 9.25 -7.24
C LEU A 110 4.38 10.48 -6.57
N THR A 111 3.06 10.48 -6.36
CA THR A 111 2.36 11.60 -5.71
C THR A 111 2.33 11.46 -4.18
N GLY A 112 2.84 10.35 -3.62
CA GLY A 112 2.93 10.08 -2.18
C GLY A 112 3.67 11.18 -1.39
N PRO A 113 4.87 11.63 -1.81
CA PRO A 113 5.55 12.76 -1.17
C PRO A 113 4.77 14.08 -1.20
N LEU A 114 3.82 14.22 -2.13
CA LEU A 114 2.98 15.41 -2.30
C LEU A 114 1.73 15.38 -1.41
N VAL A 115 1.42 14.24 -0.77
CA VAL A 115 0.23 14.04 0.07
C VAL A 115 0.07 15.11 1.17
N PRO A 116 1.12 15.57 1.89
CA PRO A 116 0.96 16.64 2.88
C PRO A 116 0.42 17.93 2.27
N LEU A 117 0.87 18.28 1.06
CA LEU A 117 0.38 19.45 0.33
C LEU A 117 -1.06 19.25 -0.15
N MET A 118 -1.38 18.05 -0.65
CA MET A 118 -2.73 17.68 -1.08
C MET A 118 -3.73 17.77 0.08
N TYR A 119 -3.32 17.37 1.28
CA TYR A 119 -4.16 17.47 2.48
C TYR A 119 -4.35 18.91 2.93
N ALA A 120 -3.33 19.76 2.84
CA ALA A 120 -3.49 21.19 3.08
C ALA A 120 -4.52 21.80 2.11
N LEU A 121 -4.45 21.43 0.83
CA LEU A 121 -5.44 21.85 -0.17
C LEU A 121 -6.86 21.37 0.17
N ASN A 122 -7.03 20.18 0.74
CA ASN A 122 -8.35 19.70 1.18
C ASN A 122 -8.94 20.59 2.27
N PHE A 123 -8.14 21.01 3.26
CA PHE A 123 -8.62 21.94 4.28
C PHE A 123 -9.00 23.30 3.71
N VAL A 124 -8.20 23.83 2.79
CA VAL A 124 -8.47 25.12 2.14
C VAL A 124 -9.76 25.05 1.33
N VAL A 125 -9.89 24.07 0.44
CA VAL A 125 -11.07 23.94 -0.43
C VAL A 125 -12.32 23.59 0.38
N GLY A 126 -12.21 22.67 1.33
CA GLY A 126 -13.31 22.34 2.23
C GLY A 126 -13.75 23.54 3.08
N GLY A 127 -12.80 24.30 3.62
CA GLY A 127 -13.06 25.50 4.40
C GLY A 127 -13.71 26.60 3.55
N LEU A 128 -13.25 26.80 2.32
CA LEU A 128 -13.86 27.75 1.36
C LEU A 128 -15.32 27.43 1.07
N ILE A 129 -15.67 26.15 0.98
CA ILE A 129 -17.05 25.73 0.73
C ILE A 129 -17.90 25.86 2.00
N LEU A 130 -17.37 25.50 3.16
CA LEU A 130 -18.15 25.39 4.40
C LEU A 130 -18.24 26.69 5.21
N ALA A 131 -17.25 27.59 5.10
CA ALA A 131 -17.23 28.85 5.85
C ALA A 131 -18.44 29.77 5.53
N PRO A 132 -18.81 30.01 4.25
CA PRO A 132 -20.01 30.78 3.93
C PRO A 132 -21.29 30.14 4.46
N VAL A 133 -21.39 28.80 4.42
CA VAL A 133 -22.57 28.04 4.87
C VAL A 133 -22.73 28.11 6.39
N THR A 134 -21.63 28.26 7.13
CA THR A 134 -21.63 28.30 8.60
C THR A 134 -21.71 29.74 9.15
N GLY A 135 -21.80 30.75 8.29
CA GLY A 135 -21.83 32.16 8.70
C GLY A 135 -20.52 32.65 9.33
N LYS A 136 -19.39 31.97 9.05
CA LYS A 136 -18.06 32.38 9.53
C LYS A 136 -17.36 33.22 8.46
N GLU A 137 -16.94 34.41 8.85
CA GLU A 137 -16.43 35.46 7.97
C GLU A 137 -14.96 35.20 7.58
N ASN A 138 -14.19 34.56 8.47
CA ASN A 138 -12.75 34.38 8.34
C ASN A 138 -12.35 32.90 8.24
N LEU A 139 -11.80 32.49 7.09
CA LEU A 139 -11.27 31.13 6.87
C LEU A 139 -10.18 30.75 7.89
N LEU A 140 -9.34 31.71 8.28
CA LEU A 140 -8.29 31.48 9.26
C LEU A 140 -8.85 31.13 10.64
N GLU A 141 -9.90 31.80 11.10
CA GLU A 141 -10.55 31.48 12.39
C GLU A 141 -11.24 30.12 12.35
N PHE A 142 -11.82 29.75 11.20
CA PHE A 142 -12.39 28.42 11.02
C PHE A 142 -11.31 27.34 11.10
N ILE A 143 -10.19 27.53 10.39
CA ILE A 143 -9.06 26.61 10.37
C ILE A 143 -8.42 26.52 11.78
N ILE A 144 -8.15 27.65 12.44
CA ILE A 144 -7.58 27.71 13.80
C ILE A 144 -8.53 27.09 14.84
N GLY A 145 -9.84 27.29 14.70
CA GLY A 145 -10.84 26.69 15.58
C GLY A 145 -10.92 25.16 15.47
N GLN A 146 -10.63 24.60 14.29
CA GLN A 146 -10.48 23.16 14.11
C GLN A 146 -9.19 22.66 14.79
N TYR A 147 -8.06 23.38 14.62
CA TYR A 147 -6.77 23.04 15.23
C TYR A 147 -6.71 23.21 16.76
N SER A 148 -7.51 24.10 17.36
CA SER A 148 -7.50 24.33 18.81
C SER A 148 -8.16 23.18 19.60
N LEU A 149 -9.15 22.50 19.02
CA LEU A 149 -9.70 21.24 19.55
C LEU A 149 -8.68 20.10 19.48
N ILE A 150 -7.80 20.11 18.46
CA ILE A 150 -6.77 19.09 18.20
C ILE A 150 -5.60 19.16 19.20
N LEU A 151 -5.22 20.35 19.67
CA LEU A 151 -4.12 20.53 20.63
C LEU A 151 -4.51 20.27 22.09
N LYS A 152 -5.80 20.01 22.38
CA LYS A 152 -6.20 19.53 23.71
C LYS A 152 -5.58 18.14 23.93
N VAL A 153 -4.56 18.09 24.78
CA VAL A 153 -3.87 16.87 25.19
C VAL A 153 -4.83 16.00 26.02
N GLY A 154 -5.52 15.08 25.35
CA GLY A 154 -6.38 14.06 25.94
C GLY A 154 -5.76 12.66 25.96
N HIS A 155 -6.48 11.70 26.54
CA HIS A 155 -6.09 10.29 26.55
C HIS A 155 -6.10 9.70 25.12
N PHE A 156 -5.54 8.50 24.91
CA PHE A 156 -5.40 7.89 23.57
C PHE A 156 -6.73 7.76 22.80
N GLN A 157 -7.85 7.60 23.51
CA GLN A 157 -9.20 7.57 22.94
C GLN A 157 -9.58 8.92 22.33
N ASP A 158 -9.24 10.02 23.00
CA ASP A 158 -9.48 11.38 22.52
C ASP A 158 -8.64 11.67 21.28
N LYS A 159 -7.40 11.17 21.21
CA LYS A 159 -6.56 11.31 20.00
C LYS A 159 -7.15 10.63 18.76
N ILE A 160 -7.73 9.44 18.90
CA ILE A 160 -8.40 8.76 17.77
C ILE A 160 -9.61 9.57 17.33
N PHE A 161 -10.39 10.07 18.29
CA PHE A 161 -11.57 10.89 18.00
C PHE A 161 -11.17 12.20 17.31
N SER A 162 -10.16 12.91 17.84
CA SER A 162 -9.60 14.12 17.25
C SER A 162 -8.92 13.89 15.91
N PHE A 163 -8.38 12.69 15.63
CA PHE A 163 -7.80 12.35 14.32
C PHE A 163 -8.87 12.05 13.27
N LEU A 164 -10.00 11.48 13.69
CA LEU A 164 -11.17 11.32 12.83
C LEU A 164 -11.84 12.68 12.56
N GLU A 165 -11.85 13.56 13.57
CA GLU A 165 -12.32 14.94 13.49
C GLU A 165 -11.36 15.84 12.68
N LEU A 166 -10.05 15.56 12.68
CA LEU A 166 -9.05 16.18 11.80
C LEU A 166 -9.41 15.95 10.33
N PHE A 167 -9.78 14.72 9.97
CA PHE A 167 -10.35 14.41 8.66
C PHE A 167 -11.87 14.64 8.63
N GLY A 168 -12.39 15.52 9.47
CA GLY A 168 -13.82 15.79 9.60
C GLY A 168 -14.46 16.27 8.31
N PHE A 169 -15.74 16.60 8.37
CA PHE A 169 -16.56 16.88 7.20
C PHE A 169 -15.93 17.90 6.23
N THR A 170 -15.31 18.97 6.75
CA THR A 170 -14.54 19.95 5.97
C THR A 170 -13.47 19.29 5.11
N PHE A 171 -12.62 18.46 5.71
CA PHE A 171 -11.52 17.82 5.00
C PHE A 171 -12.05 16.85 3.94
N LEU A 172 -13.03 16.02 4.26
CA LEU A 172 -13.59 15.05 3.32
C LEU A 172 -14.29 15.73 2.15
N LEU A 173 -14.98 16.85 2.40
CA LEU A 173 -15.59 17.66 1.36
C LEU A 173 -14.53 18.23 0.42
N GLY A 174 -13.47 18.84 0.97
CA GLY A 174 -12.35 19.31 0.17
C GLY A 174 -11.63 18.19 -0.57
N ALA A 175 -11.45 17.03 0.06
CA ALA A 175 -10.86 15.84 -0.55
C ALA A 175 -11.69 15.34 -1.73
N ALA A 176 -13.02 15.27 -1.61
CA ALA A 176 -13.88 14.84 -2.70
C ALA A 176 -13.82 15.80 -3.90
N VAL A 177 -13.84 17.11 -3.63
CA VAL A 177 -13.74 18.14 -4.67
C VAL A 177 -12.38 18.10 -5.36
N ASN A 178 -11.29 18.14 -4.57
CA ASN A 178 -9.94 18.09 -5.11
C ASN A 178 -9.65 16.78 -5.85
N ALA A 179 -10.03 15.63 -5.29
CA ALA A 179 -9.87 14.34 -5.97
C ALA A 179 -10.55 14.36 -7.33
N THR A 180 -11.77 14.88 -7.43
CA THR A 180 -12.51 14.94 -8.70
C THR A 180 -11.83 15.87 -9.70
N ILE A 181 -11.47 17.09 -9.27
CA ILE A 181 -10.86 18.10 -10.15
C ILE A 181 -9.49 17.63 -10.64
N PHE A 182 -8.59 17.25 -9.72
CA PHE A 182 -7.24 16.84 -10.07
C PHE A 182 -7.21 15.50 -10.81
N SER A 183 -8.05 14.53 -10.45
CA SER A 183 -8.14 13.26 -11.18
C SER A 183 -8.60 13.50 -12.62
N THR A 184 -9.63 14.32 -12.82
CA THR A 184 -10.13 14.66 -14.16
C THR A 184 -9.09 15.44 -14.97
N ALA A 185 -8.47 16.46 -14.38
CA ALA A 185 -7.42 17.23 -15.04
C ALA A 185 -6.22 16.36 -15.42
N PHE A 186 -5.78 15.47 -14.51
CA PHE A 186 -4.66 14.57 -14.75
C PHE A 186 -4.99 13.51 -15.81
N PHE A 187 -6.23 13.02 -15.84
CA PHE A 187 -6.71 12.14 -16.90
C PHE A 187 -6.55 12.77 -18.28
N PHE A 188 -7.02 14.01 -18.46
CA PHE A 188 -6.89 14.72 -19.74
C PHE A 188 -5.44 15.02 -20.09
N PHE A 189 -4.64 15.47 -19.11
CA PHE A 189 -3.22 15.75 -19.30
C PHE A 189 -2.45 14.51 -19.78
N VAL A 190 -2.63 13.38 -19.10
CA VAL A 190 -1.96 12.12 -19.46
C VAL A 190 -2.48 11.59 -20.80
N SER A 191 -3.79 11.67 -21.06
CA SER A 191 -4.35 11.27 -22.35
C SER A 191 -3.78 12.09 -23.50
N PHE A 192 -3.66 13.41 -23.32
CA PHE A 192 -3.06 14.31 -24.31
C PHE A 192 -1.58 13.98 -24.55
N MET A 193 -0.79 13.81 -23.49
CA MET A 193 0.63 13.44 -23.58
C MET A 193 0.84 12.09 -24.26
N LEU A 194 0.09 11.05 -23.87
CA LEU A 194 0.19 9.73 -24.47
C LEU A 194 -0.18 9.74 -25.95
N ASN A 195 -1.27 10.41 -26.32
CA ASN A 195 -1.69 10.50 -27.72
C ASN A 195 -0.62 11.18 -28.58
N LYS A 196 0.00 12.25 -28.08
CA LYS A 196 1.09 12.93 -28.77
C LYS A 196 2.32 12.02 -28.98
N LEU A 197 2.72 11.30 -27.93
CA LEU A 197 3.86 10.38 -28.02
C LEU A 197 3.60 9.22 -28.98
N LEU A 198 2.38 8.68 -29.01
CA LEU A 198 2.02 7.60 -29.93
C LEU A 198 1.99 8.06 -31.39
N THR A 199 1.60 9.31 -31.65
CA THR A 199 1.65 9.86 -33.02
C THR A 199 3.08 10.05 -33.51
N GLU A 200 4.00 10.52 -32.67
CA GLU A 200 5.41 10.73 -33.05
C GLU A 200 6.12 9.40 -33.37
N VAL A 201 5.89 8.36 -32.56
CA VAL A 201 6.48 7.02 -32.76
C VAL A 201 5.90 6.30 -33.99
N SER A 202 4.68 6.61 -34.41
CA SER A 202 4.07 6.02 -35.62
C SER A 202 4.50 6.73 -36.91
N SER A 203 5.14 7.90 -36.81
CA SER A 203 5.64 8.67 -37.96
C SER A 203 7.12 8.43 -38.27
N GLU A 204 7.83 7.66 -37.43
CA GLU A 204 9.18 7.12 -37.67
C GLU A 204 9.12 5.69 -38.24
#